data_AF-A0A660QYG3-F1
#
_entry.id   AF-A0A660QYG3-F1
#
_cell.length_a   1.000
_cell.length_b   1.000
_cell.length_c   1.000
_cell.angle_alpha   90.00
_cell.angle_beta   90.00
_cell.angle_gamma   90.00
#
_symmetry.space_group_name_H-M   'P 1'
#
loop_
_entity.id
_entity.type
_entity.pdbx_description
1 polymer ?
#
loop_
_entity_poly.entity_id
_entity_poly.type
_entity_poly.pdbx_seq_one_letter_code
_entity_poly.pdbx_strand_id
1 'polypeptide(L)'
;MRMKRKITITLEDNDWGQIIDGLACRAEQYELTVQYHEPGYAEDYILEVRDADEARNLAEWYRRLVEQIRKQLRDSREKVQ
;
A
#
# COMPACT_ATOMS: atom_id res chain seq x y z
N MET A 1 -1.13 19.12 -20.05
CA MET A 1 -1.07 18.64 -18.66
C MET A 1 -2.29 17.76 -18.40
N ARG A 2 -2.14 16.45 -18.21
CA ARG A 2 -3.28 15.52 -18.05
C ARG A 2 -3.77 15.62 -16.61
N MET A 3 -5.01 16.09 -16.39
CA MET A 3 -5.59 16.16 -15.05
C MET A 3 -5.62 14.78 -14.41
N LYS A 4 -5.10 14.67 -13.18
CA LYS A 4 -5.23 13.45 -12.37
C LYS A 4 -6.71 13.29 -12.04
N ARG A 5 -7.36 12.31 -12.65
CA ARG A 5 -8.76 11.96 -12.35
C ARG A 5 -8.81 11.34 -10.96
N LYS A 6 -9.58 11.94 -10.06
CA LYS A 6 -9.94 11.34 -8.76
C LYS A 6 -11.35 10.77 -8.87
N ILE A 7 -11.59 9.66 -8.20
CA ILE A 7 -12.89 8.99 -8.13
C ILE A 7 -13.23 8.82 -6.65
N THR A 8 -14.46 9.12 -6.26
CA THR A 8 -14.97 8.86 -4.91
C THR A 8 -15.47 7.43 -4.84
N ILE A 9 -15.05 6.70 -3.82
CA ILE A 9 -15.52 5.35 -3.50
C ILE A 9 -16.18 5.43 -2.13
N THR A 10 -17.34 4.79 -1.98
CA THR A 10 -18.06 4.70 -0.70
C THR A 10 -18.12 3.23 -0.31
N LEU A 11 -17.68 2.93 0.91
CA LEU A 11 -17.66 1.59 1.51
C LEU A 11 -17.95 1.74 3.00
N GLU A 12 -18.35 0.65 3.66
CA GLU A 12 -18.48 0.61 5.11
C GLU A 12 -17.09 0.71 5.78
N ASP A 13 -17.07 1.15 7.04
CA ASP A 13 -15.81 1.32 7.81
C ASP A 13 -15.00 0.02 7.88
N ASN A 14 -15.68 -1.13 8.04
CA ASN A 14 -15.04 -2.44 8.09
C ASN A 14 -14.39 -2.81 6.75
N ASP A 15 -15.05 -2.50 5.63
CA ASP A 15 -14.53 -2.78 4.29
C ASP A 15 -13.30 -1.91 4.02
N TRP A 16 -13.32 -0.64 4.43
CA TRP A 16 -12.14 0.22 4.37
C TRP A 16 -10.98 -0.33 5.20
N GLY A 17 -11.28 -0.88 6.38
CA GLY A 17 -10.31 -1.60 7.20
C GLY A 17 -9.64 -2.74 6.43
N GLN A 18 -10.44 -3.61 5.81
CA GLN A 18 -9.92 -4.74 5.02
C GLN A 18 -9.08 -4.30 3.82
N ILE A 19 -9.48 -3.24 3.10
CA ILE A 19 -8.69 -2.70 1.99
C ILE A 19 -7.34 -2.16 2.49
N ILE A 20 -7.34 -1.42 3.60
CA ILE A 20 -6.10 -0.89 4.19
C ILE A 20 -5.17 -2.03 4.61
N ASP A 21 -5.70 -3.05 5.27
CA ASP A 21 -4.93 -4.19 5.75
C ASP A 21 -4.33 -5.00 4.59
N GLY A 22 -5.11 -5.25 3.53
CA GLY A 22 -4.62 -5.92 2.33
C GLY A 22 -3.51 -5.15 1.62
N LEU A 23 -3.63 -3.82 1.53
CA LEU A 23 -2.59 -2.96 0.94
C LEU A 23 -1.33 -2.89 1.82
N ALA A 24 -1.50 -2.88 3.15
CA ALA A 24 -0.38 -2.89 4.09
C ALA A 24 0.39 -4.22 4.03
N CYS A 25 -0.31 -5.35 4.04
CA CYS A 25 0.28 -6.68 3.86
C CYS A 25 1.06 -6.76 2.53
N ARG A 26 0.51 -6.20 1.45
CA ARG A 26 1.23 -6.15 0.17
C ARG A 26 2.49 -5.29 0.23
N ALA A 27 2.47 -4.17 0.94
CA ALA A 27 3.67 -3.34 1.14
C ALA A 27 4.76 -4.13 1.87
N GLU A 28 4.39 -4.83 2.95
CA GLU A 28 5.29 -5.65 3.76
C GLU A 28 5.92 -6.78 2.94
N GLN A 29 5.15 -7.46 2.08
CA GLN A 29 5.68 -8.47 1.17
C GLN A 29 6.73 -7.92 0.19
N TYR A 30 6.53 -6.70 -0.34
CA TYR A 30 7.53 -6.05 -1.18
C TYR A 30 8.77 -5.63 -0.37
N GLU A 31 8.60 -5.17 0.88
CA GLU A 31 9.72 -4.85 1.78
C GLU A 31 10.58 -6.10 2.07
N LEU A 32 9.95 -7.25 2.30
CA LEU A 32 10.62 -8.54 2.44
C LEU A 32 11.31 -8.98 1.14
N THR A 33 10.69 -8.70 -0.01
CA THR A 33 11.28 -8.99 -1.33
C THR A 33 12.56 -8.17 -1.58
N VAL A 34 12.60 -6.91 -1.13
CA VAL A 34 13.86 -6.12 -1.15
C VAL A 34 14.92 -6.80 -0.30
N GLN A 35 14.55 -7.26 0.90
CA GLN A 35 15.47 -7.96 1.82
C GLN A 35 15.96 -9.29 1.25
N TYR A 36 15.23 -9.96 0.35
CA TYR A 36 15.70 -11.18 -0.33
C TYR A 36 16.87 -10.93 -1.29
N HIS A 37 16.88 -9.78 -1.96
CA HIS A 37 17.91 -9.46 -2.95
C HIS A 37 19.29 -9.17 -2.34
N GLU A 38 19.37 -8.95 -1.02
CA GLU A 38 20.65 -8.71 -0.32
C GLU A 38 21.41 -10.02 0.04
N PRO A 39 20.78 -11.06 0.62
CA PRO A 39 21.41 -12.34 0.94
C PRO A 39 21.14 -13.47 -0.06
N GLY A 40 20.19 -13.33 -1.00
CA GLY A 40 19.76 -14.40 -1.91
C GLY A 40 18.95 -15.52 -1.22
N TYR A 41 18.41 -15.25 -0.03
CA TYR A 41 17.59 -16.17 0.76
C TYR A 41 16.42 -15.44 1.42
N ALA A 42 15.22 -16.02 1.37
CA ALA A 42 14.03 -15.55 2.08
C ALA A 42 13.40 -16.75 2.78
N GLU A 43 13.01 -16.55 4.04
CA GLU A 43 12.25 -17.53 4.81
C GLU A 43 10.79 -17.65 4.33
N ASP A 44 10.31 -16.67 3.56
CA ASP A 44 8.91 -16.54 3.14
C ASP A 44 8.77 -16.23 1.63
N TYR A 45 7.54 -16.17 1.14
CA TYR A 45 7.21 -15.90 -0.27
C TYR A 45 7.76 -14.54 -0.74
N ILE A 46 8.50 -14.58 -1.85
CA ILE A 46 9.03 -13.40 -2.54
C ILE A 46 8.08 -13.05 -3.68
N LEU A 47 7.83 -11.76 -3.90
CA LEU A 47 7.02 -11.29 -5.01
C LEU A 47 7.84 -11.20 -6.30
N GLU A 48 7.20 -11.48 -7.43
CA GLU A 48 7.84 -11.37 -8.74
C GLU A 48 8.08 -9.91 -9.10
N VAL A 49 9.36 -9.53 -9.14
CA VAL A 49 9.88 -8.21 -9.51
C VAL A 49 11.16 -8.40 -10.33
N ARG A 50 11.54 -7.36 -11.07
CA ARG A 50 12.77 -7.34 -11.88
C ARG A 50 14.01 -7.18 -11.02
N ASP A 51 13.92 -6.36 -9.97
CA ASP A 51 15.04 -6.05 -9.07
C ASP A 51 14.54 -5.47 -7.73
N ALA A 52 15.49 -5.28 -6.81
CA ALA A 52 15.24 -4.69 -5.49
C ALA A 52 14.70 -3.26 -5.55
N ASP A 53 15.05 -2.49 -6.58
CA ASP A 53 14.58 -1.11 -6.73
C ASP A 53 13.10 -1.08 -7.11
N GLU A 54 12.66 -1.97 -8.00
CA GLU A 54 11.25 -2.15 -8.32
C GLU A 54 10.45 -2.57 -7.08
N ALA A 55 10.93 -3.55 -6.30
CA ALA A 55 10.28 -3.93 -5.05
C ALA A 55 10.18 -2.76 -4.06
N ARG A 56 11.27 -2.00 -3.87
CA ARG A 56 11.27 -0.83 -2.97
C ARG A 56 10.28 0.23 -3.44
N ASN A 57 10.27 0.55 -4.72
CA ASN A 57 9.33 1.50 -5.31
C ASN A 57 7.88 1.06 -5.11
N LEU A 58 7.58 -0.23 -5.25
CA LEU A 58 6.24 -0.78 -5.04
C LEU A 58 5.85 -0.71 -3.56
N ALA A 59 6.74 -1.10 -2.64
CA ALA A 59 6.50 -0.96 -1.20
C ALA A 59 6.16 0.49 -0.82
N GLU A 60 6.98 1.45 -1.24
CA GLU A 60 6.74 2.88 -1.00
C GLU A 60 5.40 3.36 -1.60
N TRP A 61 5.05 2.86 -2.79
CA TRP A 61 3.78 3.18 -3.42
C TRP A 61 2.59 2.69 -2.59
N TYR A 62 2.61 1.44 -2.12
CA TYR A 62 1.56 0.88 -1.28
C TYR A 62 1.46 1.61 0.06
N ARG A 63 2.59 1.91 0.72
CA ARG A 63 2.62 2.71 1.96
C ARG A 63 1.98 4.08 1.74
N ARG A 64 2.34 4.75 0.64
CA ARG A 64 1.77 6.05 0.26
C ARG A 64 0.26 5.97 0.00
N LEU A 65 -0.24 4.88 -0.59
CA LEU A 65 -1.67 4.66 -0.78
C LEU A 65 -2.39 4.51 0.57
N VAL A 66 -1.87 3.66 1.45
CA VAL A 66 -2.41 3.44 2.80
C VAL A 66 -2.49 4.76 3.58
N GLU A 67 -1.43 5.57 3.56
CA GLU A 67 -1.43 6.89 4.21
C GLU A 67 -2.48 7.84 3.65
N GLN A 68 -2.63 7.89 2.31
CA GLN A 68 -3.63 8.72 1.65
C GLN A 68 -5.05 8.31 2.00
N ILE A 69 -5.34 7.00 2.07
CA ILE A 69 -6.66 6.48 2.44
C ILE A 69 -6.93 6.78 3.91
N ARG A 70 -5.99 6.46 4.82
CA ARG A 70 -6.13 6.74 6.26
C ARG A 70 -6.35 8.23 6.53
N LYS A 71 -5.66 9.11 5.80
CA LYS A 71 -5.89 10.56 5.89
C LYS A 71 -7.32 10.93 5.47
N GLN A 72 -7.79 10.44 4.32
CA GLN A 72 -9.15 10.71 3.83
C GLN A 72 -10.24 10.22 4.79
N LEU A 73 -10.04 9.08 5.45
CA LEU A 73 -10.98 8.57 6.45
C LEU A 73 -11.01 9.44 7.71
N ARG A 74 -9.85 9.90 8.22
CA ARG A 74 -9.80 10.85 9.33
C ARG A 74 -10.50 12.17 8.98
N ASP A 75 -10.14 12.75 7.84
CA ASP A 75 -10.71 14.01 7.36
C ASP A 75 -12.24 13.90 7.12
N SER A 76 -12.75 12.70 6.80
CA SER A 76 -14.19 12.45 6.64
C SER A 76 -14.91 12.36 7.98
N ARG A 77 -14.30 11.73 9.00
CA ARG A 77 -14.87 11.61 10.35
C ARG A 77 -14.96 12.95 11.06
N GLU A 78 -13.95 13.82 10.90
CA GLU A 78 -13.93 15.18 11.46
C GLU A 78 -15.02 16.10 10.88
N LYS A 79 -15.54 15.82 9.69
CA LYS A 79 -16.60 16.61 9.05
C LYS A 79 -18.02 16.24 9.48
N VAL A 80 -18.17 15.08 10.13
CA VAL A 80 -19.47 14.55 10.58
C VAL A 80 -19.74 14.94 12.04
N GLN A 81 -18.73 15.43 12.75
CA GLN A 81 -18.77 15.84 14.15
C GLN A 81 -18.98 17.35 14.30
#